data_AF-A0A2V9QWL9-F1
#
_entry.id   AF-A0A2V9QWL9-F1
#
_cell.length_a   1.000
_cell.length_b   1.000
_cell.length_c   1.000
_cell.angle_alpha   90.00
_cell.angle_beta   90.00
_cell.angle_gamma   90.00
#
_symmetry.space_group_name_H-M   'P 1'
#
loop_
_entity.id
_entity.type
_entity.pdbx_description
1 polymer ?
#
loop_
_entity_poly.entity_id
_entity_poly.type
_entity_poly.pdbx_seq_one_letter_code
_entity_poly.pdbx_strand_id
1 'polypeptide(L)'
;MAHYIHSARGIDPIPERAVTFHPHSFCDAAGRLFRWNGQLYRGIRPDWTPFFTGLFHNGVIRRLIDQGLLIETELTSLAIDGYEMVVHHRDVPFPSYPEEWCTAMLKDAALTILKLLTELAQCGLTLKDAHPWNVLFDASKPVYVGGLQMEWL
;
A
#
# COMPACT_ATOMS: atom_id res chain seq x y z
N MET A 1 13.85 2.73 -22.01
CA MET A 1 14.45 3.72 -21.09
C MET A 1 13.59 4.97 -21.09
N ALA A 2 12.51 4.97 -20.29
CA ALA A 2 11.68 6.15 -20.13
C ALA A 2 12.23 6.98 -18.96
N HIS A 3 12.89 8.09 -19.30
CA HIS A 3 13.28 9.11 -18.33
C HIS A 3 12.00 9.74 -17.78
N TYR A 4 11.78 9.62 -16.47
CA TYR A 4 10.64 10.21 -15.78
C TYR A 4 10.77 11.73 -15.82
N ILE A 5 9.77 12.40 -16.42
CA ILE A 5 9.73 13.85 -16.54
C ILE A 5 9.45 14.44 -15.16
N HIS A 6 10.46 15.11 -14.60
CA HIS A 6 10.43 15.83 -13.34
C HIS A 6 9.59 17.11 -13.49
N SER A 7 8.33 17.12 -13.05
CA SER A 7 7.59 18.38 -12.91
C SER A 7 7.92 19.05 -11.57
N ALA A 8 8.95 19.89 -11.57
CA ALA A 8 9.11 21.10 -10.72
C ALA A 8 8.88 21.01 -9.19
N ARG A 9 8.97 19.84 -8.55
CA ARG A 9 9.17 19.71 -7.10
C ARG A 9 10.46 18.96 -6.87
N GLY A 10 11.38 19.56 -6.13
CA GLY A 10 12.66 18.92 -5.80
C GLY A 10 12.43 17.56 -5.15
N ILE A 11 13.32 16.62 -5.42
CA ILE A 11 13.37 15.37 -4.65
C ILE A 11 13.79 15.74 -3.24
N ASP A 12 12.99 15.37 -2.25
CA ASP A 12 13.28 15.60 -0.84
C ASP A 12 13.92 14.32 -0.26
N PRO A 13 15.26 14.29 -0.06
CA PRO A 13 15.93 13.10 0.42
C PRO A 13 15.67 12.88 1.91
N ILE A 14 15.31 11.64 2.27
CA ILE A 14 15.16 11.19 3.64
C ILE A 14 16.44 10.43 4.03
N PRO A 15 17.17 10.88 5.07
CA PRO A 15 18.31 10.13 5.57
C PRO A 15 17.84 8.82 6.20
N GLU A 16 18.41 7.68 5.80
CA GLU A 16 17.98 6.34 6.25
C GLU A 16 18.00 6.20 7.79
N ARG A 17 19.00 6.78 8.46
CA ARG A 17 19.10 6.80 9.94
C ARG A 17 17.97 7.56 10.65
N ALA A 18 17.17 8.34 9.91
CA ALA A 18 16.05 9.11 10.44
C ALA A 18 14.70 8.40 10.28
N VAL A 19 14.68 7.20 9.71
CA VAL A 19 13.46 6.41 9.57
C VAL A 19 13.42 5.24 10.52
N THR A 20 12.21 4.86 10.92
CA THR A 20 11.96 3.61 11.66
C THR A 20 11.19 2.66 10.77
N PHE A 21 11.83 1.60 10.31
CA PHE A 21 11.17 0.59 9.49
C PHE A 21 10.18 -0.25 10.29
N HIS A 22 9.04 -0.57 9.71
CA HIS A 22 8.02 -1.39 10.36
C HIS A 22 8.48 -2.87 10.39
N PRO A 23 8.50 -3.52 11.57
CA PRO A 23 9.07 -4.87 11.71
C PRO A 23 8.31 -5.91 10.86
N HIS A 24 6.98 -5.81 10.78
CA HIS A 24 6.15 -6.77 10.05
C HIS A 24 6.15 -6.59 8.52
N SER A 25 6.90 -5.61 7.99
CA SER A 25 6.99 -5.38 6.53
C SER A 25 8.31 -5.86 5.93
N PHE A 26 9.18 -6.50 6.73
CA PHE A 26 10.53 -6.89 6.30
C PHE A 26 10.56 -7.94 5.20
N CYS A 27 9.63 -8.90 5.20
CA CYS A 27 9.64 -10.04 4.28
C CYS A 27 8.98 -9.77 2.92
N ASP A 28 8.52 -8.53 2.66
CA ASP A 28 7.89 -8.20 1.38
C ASP A 28 8.96 -7.91 0.33
N ALA A 29 8.98 -8.71 -0.73
CA ALA A 29 9.93 -8.57 -1.82
C ALA A 29 9.76 -7.26 -2.60
N ALA A 30 8.57 -6.64 -2.58
CA ALA A 30 8.28 -5.44 -3.33
C ALA A 30 8.69 -4.15 -2.64
N GLY A 31 8.84 -4.15 -1.31
CA GLY A 31 9.06 -2.92 -0.57
C GLY A 31 8.96 -3.05 0.93
N ARG A 32 8.94 -1.91 1.62
CA ARG A 32 8.91 -1.88 3.09
C ARG A 32 8.20 -0.65 3.61
N LEU A 33 7.47 -0.81 4.72
CA LEU A 33 6.89 0.32 5.45
C LEU A 33 7.95 0.96 6.36
N PHE A 34 7.91 2.27 6.47
CA PHE A 34 8.73 3.03 7.40
C PHE A 34 8.02 4.28 7.89
N ARG A 35 8.36 4.72 9.10
CA ARG A 35 7.91 5.99 9.66
C ARG A 35 8.97 7.06 9.51
N TRP A 36 8.53 8.26 9.13
CA TRP A 36 9.36 9.47 9.11
C TRP A 36 8.50 10.67 9.50
N ASN A 37 9.02 11.53 10.39
CA ASN A 37 8.29 12.70 10.92
C ASN A 37 6.85 12.42 11.38
N GLY A 38 6.64 11.26 12.03
CA GLY A 38 5.33 10.85 12.54
C GLY A 38 4.34 10.32 11.49
N GLN A 39 4.69 10.33 10.21
CA GLN A 39 3.86 9.79 9.12
C GLN A 39 4.36 8.41 8.69
N LEU A 40 3.47 7.64 8.06
CA LEU A 40 3.76 6.32 7.52
C LEU A 40 3.96 6.39 6.01
N TYR A 41 5.05 5.80 5.56
CA TYR A 41 5.42 5.71 4.16
C TYR A 41 5.75 4.28 3.80
N ARG A 42 5.77 4.03 2.50
CA ARG A 42 6.19 2.77 1.94
C ARG A 42 7.20 3.03 0.82
N GLY A 43 8.38 2.45 0.97
CA GLY A 43 9.37 2.41 -0.09
C GLY A 43 9.09 1.21 -0.99
N ILE A 44 9.17 1.40 -2.30
CA ILE A 44 9.00 0.38 -3.33
C ILE A 44 10.34 0.19 -4.05
N ARG A 45 10.75 -1.06 -4.18
CA ARG A 45 12.03 -1.42 -4.79
C ARG A 45 12.01 -1.19 -6.31
N PRO A 46 13.17 -0.95 -6.93
CA PRO A 46 13.27 -0.71 -8.38
C PRO A 46 12.52 -1.73 -9.24
N ASP A 47 12.70 -3.03 -8.96
CA ASP A 47 12.09 -4.12 -9.73
C ASP A 47 10.56 -4.08 -9.79
N TRP A 48 9.92 -3.44 -8.80
CA TRP A 48 8.46 -3.33 -8.70
C TRP A 48 7.92 -1.95 -9.08
N THR A 49 8.80 -0.97 -9.26
CA THR A 49 8.39 0.42 -9.55
C THR A 49 7.61 0.55 -10.86
N PRO A 50 7.98 -0.11 -11.97
CA PRO A 50 7.21 -0.06 -13.21
C PRO A 50 5.77 -0.56 -13.04
N PHE A 51 5.59 -1.65 -12.28
CA PHE A 51 4.27 -2.23 -12.00
C PHE A 51 3.39 -1.24 -11.23
N PHE A 52 3.87 -0.76 -10.09
CA PHE A 52 3.09 0.16 -9.25
C PHE A 52 2.86 1.51 -9.93
N THR A 53 3.83 2.01 -10.71
CA THR A 53 3.63 3.21 -11.53
C THR A 53 2.45 3.04 -12.49
N GLY A 54 2.33 1.88 -13.14
CA GLY A 54 1.19 1.54 -13.97
C GLY A 54 -0.13 1.58 -13.21
N LEU A 55 -0.18 1.04 -11.98
CA LEU A 55 -1.40 1.06 -11.16
C LEU A 55 -1.85 2.48 -10.79
N PHE A 56 -0.90 3.38 -10.51
CA PHE A 56 -1.21 4.79 -10.25
C PHE A 56 -1.65 5.52 -11.52
N HIS A 57 -0.89 5.37 -12.62
CA HIS A 57 -1.16 6.07 -13.89
C HIS A 57 -2.47 5.62 -14.53
N ASN A 58 -2.81 4.34 -14.43
CA ASN A 58 -4.07 3.80 -14.97
C ASN A 58 -5.27 4.02 -14.04
N GLY A 59 -5.09 4.74 -12.92
CA GLY A 59 -6.17 5.08 -11.99
C GLY A 59 -6.69 3.93 -11.14
N VAL A 60 -6.03 2.76 -11.14
CA VAL A 60 -6.45 1.58 -10.35
C VAL A 60 -6.40 1.89 -8.86
N ILE A 61 -5.28 2.43 -8.37
CA ILE A 61 -5.14 2.80 -6.95
C ILE A 61 -6.21 3.80 -6.54
N ARG A 62 -6.44 4.84 -7.35
CA ARG A 62 -7.43 5.86 -7.05
C ARG A 62 -8.83 5.28 -6.96
N ARG A 63 -9.23 4.43 -7.93
CA ARG A 63 -10.55 3.79 -7.95
C ARG A 63 -10.80 2.95 -6.69
N LEU A 64 -9.81 2.16 -6.26
CA LEU A 64 -9.92 1.32 -5.07
C LEU A 64 -10.03 2.15 -3.78
N ILE A 65 -9.31 3.27 -3.69
CA ILE A 65 -9.43 4.23 -2.58
C ILE A 65 -10.83 4.87 -2.57
N ASP A 66 -11.32 5.33 -3.73
CA ASP A 66 -12.64 5.97 -3.84
C ASP A 66 -13.79 5.02 -3.47
N GLN A 67 -13.61 3.71 -3.69
CA GLN A 67 -14.55 2.67 -3.26
C GLN A 67 -14.38 2.26 -1.79
N GLY A 68 -13.38 2.79 -1.08
CA GLY A 68 -13.05 2.42 0.30
C GLY A 68 -12.48 1.00 0.46
N LEU A 69 -11.97 0.42 -0.64
CA LEU A 69 -11.39 -0.94 -0.63
C LEU A 69 -9.90 -0.92 -0.28
N LEU A 70 -9.19 0.15 -0.63
CA LEU A 70 -7.77 0.34 -0.35
C LEU A 70 -7.59 1.59 0.52
N ILE A 71 -6.70 1.51 1.50
CA ILE A 71 -6.30 2.66 2.32
C ILE A 71 -5.61 3.72 1.44
N GLU A 72 -5.84 4.99 1.78
CA GLU A 72 -5.28 6.13 1.09
C GLU A 72 -3.76 5.99 0.95
N THR A 73 -3.35 5.86 -0.31
CA THR A 73 -1.95 5.66 -0.69
C THR A 73 -1.63 6.62 -1.82
N GLU A 74 -0.68 7.50 -1.59
CA GLU A 74 -0.41 8.67 -2.44
C GLU A 74 1.06 8.71 -2.86
N LEU A 75 1.32 9.06 -4.12
CA LEU A 75 2.67 9.30 -4.61
C LEU A 75 3.29 10.51 -3.89
N THR A 76 4.59 10.41 -3.60
CA THR A 76 5.36 11.50 -2.98
C THR A 76 6.53 11.89 -3.86
N SER A 77 7.14 13.06 -3.59
CA SER A 77 8.43 13.48 -4.13
C SER A 77 9.61 13.07 -3.23
N LEU A 78 9.38 12.23 -2.24
CA LEU A 78 10.39 11.79 -1.28
C LEU A 78 11.29 10.73 -1.90
N ALA A 79 12.57 10.73 -1.53
CA ALA A 79 13.50 9.66 -1.88
C ALA A 79 14.19 9.11 -0.63
N ILE A 80 14.42 7.82 -0.62
CA ILE A 80 15.17 7.12 0.43
C ILE A 80 16.02 6.04 -0.24
N ASP A 81 17.27 5.90 0.21
CA ASP A 81 18.20 4.94 -0.37
C ASP A 81 17.63 3.51 -0.38
N GLY A 82 17.84 2.81 -1.48
CA GLY A 82 17.34 1.44 -1.68
C GLY A 82 15.92 1.32 -2.22
N TYR A 83 15.20 2.43 -2.39
CA TYR A 83 13.84 2.45 -2.95
C TYR A 83 13.73 3.49 -4.08
N GLU A 84 13.14 3.09 -5.21
CA GLU A 84 12.99 3.99 -6.37
C GLU A 84 11.71 4.84 -6.29
N MET A 85 10.70 4.35 -5.56
CA MET A 85 9.45 5.06 -5.36
C MET A 85 9.05 5.05 -3.89
N VAL A 86 8.56 6.20 -3.41
CA VAL A 86 8.01 6.35 -2.05
C VAL A 86 6.57 6.81 -2.14
N VAL A 87 5.69 6.09 -1.46
CA VAL A 87 4.28 6.47 -1.30
C VAL A 87 3.98 6.79 0.16
N HIS A 88 3.19 7.83 0.38
CA HIS A 88 2.57 8.09 1.67
C HIS A 88 1.39 7.14 1.83
N HIS A 89 1.29 6.52 3.00
CA HIS A 89 0.26 5.53 3.31
C HIS A 89 -0.44 5.96 4.57
N ARG A 90 -1.74 6.26 4.49
CA ARG A 90 -2.45 6.79 5.65
C ARG A 90 -2.42 5.80 6.80
N ASP A 91 -2.13 6.32 7.99
CA ASP A 91 -2.20 5.57 9.23
C ASP A 91 -3.64 5.31 9.66
N VAL A 92 -3.91 4.06 10.08
CA VAL A 92 -5.10 3.71 10.86
C VAL A 92 -4.75 3.89 12.35
N PRO A 93 -5.38 4.84 13.08
CA PRO A 93 -4.93 5.20 14.43
C PRO A 93 -5.04 4.09 15.48
N PHE A 94 -6.03 3.20 15.34
CA PHE A 94 -6.30 2.12 16.27
C PHE A 94 -6.40 0.79 15.51
N PRO A 95 -5.26 0.27 15.01
CA PRO A 95 -5.27 -1.00 14.31
C PRO A 95 -5.67 -2.11 15.29
N SER A 96 -6.61 -2.95 14.87
CA SER A 96 -6.87 -4.25 15.51
C SER A 96 -6.51 -5.35 14.53
N TYR A 97 -6.09 -6.49 15.06
CA TYR A 97 -5.63 -7.64 14.28
C TYR A 97 -6.58 -8.83 14.37
N PRO A 98 -6.47 -9.83 13.49
CA PRO A 98 -7.43 -10.94 13.41
C PRO A 98 -7.68 -11.67 14.74
N GLU A 99 -6.68 -11.76 15.61
CA GLU A 99 -6.81 -12.33 16.96
C GLU A 99 -7.70 -11.52 17.93
N GLU A 100 -7.98 -10.25 17.63
CA GLU A 100 -8.84 -9.35 18.40
C GLU A 100 -10.25 -9.23 17.82
N TRP A 101 -10.50 -9.83 16.66
CA TRP A 101 -11.74 -9.68 15.92
C TRP A 101 -12.79 -10.72 16.32
N CYS A 102 -14.05 -10.29 16.40
CA CYS A 102 -15.16 -11.23 16.49
C CYS A 102 -15.44 -11.89 15.13
N THR A 103 -16.27 -12.94 15.12
CA THR A 103 -16.63 -13.66 13.88
C THR A 103 -17.27 -12.77 12.82
N ALA A 104 -18.03 -11.75 13.22
CA ALA A 104 -18.63 -10.80 12.29
C ALA A 104 -17.56 -9.94 11.59
N MET A 105 -16.56 -9.45 12.33
CA MET A 105 -15.45 -8.69 11.75
C MET A 105 -14.61 -9.54 10.80
N LEU A 106 -14.36 -10.81 11.11
CA LEU A 106 -13.67 -11.75 10.21
C LEU A 106 -14.44 -11.93 8.88
N LYS A 107 -15.78 -12.06 8.97
CA LYS A 107 -16.64 -12.13 7.79
C LYS A 107 -16.56 -10.84 6.97
N ASP A 108 -16.62 -9.68 7.63
CA ASP A 108 -16.57 -8.39 6.94
C ASP A 108 -15.22 -8.16 6.25
N ALA A 109 -14.10 -8.55 6.90
CA ALA A 109 -12.77 -8.53 6.29
C ALA A 109 -12.69 -9.42 5.05
N ALA A 110 -13.23 -10.65 5.13
CA ALA A 110 -13.27 -11.57 3.98
C ALA A 110 -14.10 -11.01 2.82
N LEU A 111 -15.26 -10.41 3.11
CA LEU A 111 -16.10 -9.76 2.11
C LEU A 111 -15.39 -8.57 1.44
N THR A 112 -14.63 -7.78 2.21
CA THR A 112 -13.80 -6.70 1.64
C THR A 112 -12.74 -7.24 0.69
N ILE A 113 -12.04 -8.32 1.07
CA ILE A 113 -11.04 -8.95 0.20
C ILE A 113 -11.68 -9.49 -1.09
N LEU A 114 -12.85 -10.13 -1.02
CA LEU A 114 -13.56 -10.63 -2.20
C LEU A 114 -14.01 -9.50 -3.14
N LYS A 115 -14.51 -8.39 -2.58
CA LYS A 115 -14.84 -7.19 -3.36
C LYS A 115 -13.59 -6.61 -4.03
N LEU A 116 -12.48 -6.50 -3.29
CA LEU A 116 -11.20 -6.06 -3.84
C LEU A 116 -10.74 -6.95 -4.99
N LEU A 117 -10.76 -8.28 -4.82
CA LEU A 117 -10.40 -9.23 -5.88
C LEU A 117 -11.30 -9.10 -7.11
N THR A 118 -12.60 -8.84 -6.91
CA THR A 118 -13.55 -8.61 -8.03
C THR A 118 -13.19 -7.35 -8.81
N GLU A 119 -12.84 -6.25 -8.13
CA GLU A 119 -12.43 -4.99 -8.76
C GLU A 119 -11.04 -5.07 -9.40
N LEU A 120 -10.13 -5.86 -8.83
CA LEU A 120 -8.81 -6.14 -9.42
C LEU A 120 -8.93 -6.99 -10.69
N ALA A 121 -9.79 -8.01 -10.68
CA ALA A 121 -9.99 -8.90 -11.82
C ALA A 121 -10.47 -8.13 -13.08
N GLN A 122 -11.26 -7.07 -12.91
CA GLN A 122 -11.68 -6.18 -14.01
C GLN A 122 -10.50 -5.48 -14.71
N CYS A 123 -9.34 -5.42 -14.05
CA CYS A 123 -8.09 -4.86 -14.58
C CYS A 123 -7.03 -5.91 -14.87
N GLY A 124 -7.38 -7.20 -14.87
CA GLY A 124 -6.42 -8.29 -15.07
C GLY A 124 -5.45 -8.44 -13.90
N LEU A 125 -5.86 -8.09 -12.68
CA LEU A 125 -5.04 -8.16 -11.46
C LEU A 125 -5.63 -9.14 -10.45
N THR A 126 -4.79 -9.62 -9.54
CA THR A 126 -5.13 -10.42 -8.37
C THR A 126 -4.26 -10.04 -7.16
N LEU A 127 -4.44 -10.75 -6.05
CA LEU A 127 -3.56 -10.67 -4.87
C LEU A 127 -2.68 -11.92 -4.78
N LYS A 128 -1.38 -11.72 -4.55
CA LYS A 128 -0.39 -12.74 -4.17
C LYS A 128 -0.80 -13.46 -2.90
N ASP A 129 -1.26 -12.69 -1.92
CA ASP A 129 -1.72 -13.19 -0.64
C ASP A 129 -2.96 -12.41 -0.14
N ALA A 130 -4.04 -13.15 0.04
CA ALA A 130 -5.34 -12.67 0.51
C ALA A 130 -5.50 -12.85 2.04
N HIS A 131 -4.42 -12.74 2.80
CA HIS A 131 -4.40 -12.93 4.24
C HIS A 131 -5.18 -11.84 5.01
N PRO A 132 -5.89 -12.16 6.11
CA PRO A 132 -6.66 -11.17 6.86
C PRO A 132 -5.80 -10.12 7.57
N TRP A 133 -4.51 -10.37 7.79
CA TRP A 133 -3.56 -9.37 8.33
C TRP A 133 -3.28 -8.22 7.35
N ASN A 134 -3.72 -8.34 6.10
CA ASN A 134 -3.69 -7.25 5.13
C ASN A 134 -4.94 -6.37 5.17
N VAL A 135 -5.87 -6.63 6.10
CA VAL A 135 -7.04 -5.78 6.36
C VAL A 135 -6.90 -5.18 7.74
N LEU A 136 -7.23 -3.89 7.86
CA LEU A 136 -7.42 -3.22 9.15
C LEU A 136 -8.83 -2.65 9.22
N PHE A 137 -9.31 -2.40 10.43
CA PHE A 137 -10.55 -1.69 10.65
C PHE A 137 -10.27 -0.20 10.89
N ASP A 138 -10.67 0.64 9.94
CA ASP A 138 -10.74 2.09 10.16
C ASP A 138 -12.10 2.43 10.78
N ALA A 139 -12.07 2.64 12.10
CA ALA A 139 -13.25 2.59 12.95
C ALA A 139 -14.02 1.27 12.76
N SER A 140 -15.20 1.31 12.14
CA SER A 140 -16.02 0.11 11.88
C SER A 140 -15.88 -0.44 10.46
N LYS A 141 -15.00 0.13 9.62
CA LYS A 141 -14.90 -0.21 8.20
C LYS A 141 -13.64 -1.02 7.93
N PRO A 142 -13.76 -2.28 7.47
CA PRO A 142 -12.59 -3.03 7.00
C PRO A 142 -12.05 -2.42 5.71
N VAL A 143 -10.75 -2.14 5.69
CA VAL A 143 -10.02 -1.57 4.54
C VAL A 143 -8.74 -2.37 4.30
N TYR A 144 -8.42 -2.63 3.04
CA TYR A 144 -7.17 -3.31 2.68
C TYR A 144 -5.98 -2.35 2.79
N VAL A 145 -4.91 -2.81 3.44
CA VAL A 145 -3.66 -2.05 3.65
C VAL A 145 -2.45 -2.71 2.98
N GLY A 146 -2.60 -3.95 2.51
CA GLY A 146 -1.55 -4.77 1.88
C GLY A 146 -1.22 -4.38 0.43
N GLY A 147 -1.14 -3.09 0.10
CA GLY A 147 -1.06 -2.62 -1.30
C GLY A 147 0.05 -3.25 -2.18
N LEU A 148 1.12 -3.82 -1.59
CA LEU A 148 2.20 -4.49 -2.33
C LEU A 148 1.89 -5.91 -2.80
N GLN A 149 0.76 -6.46 -2.36
CA GLN A 149 0.36 -7.83 -2.65
C GLN A 149 -0.34 -7.97 -4.00
N MET A 150 -0.50 -6.90 -4.78
CA MET A 150 -1.12 -6.97 -6.11
C MET A 150 -0.16 -7.57 -7.14
N GLU A 151 -0.69 -8.33 -8.10
CA GLU A 151 0.01 -8.87 -9.27
C GLU A 151 -0.92 -9.04 -10.47
N TRP A 152 -0.36 -9.26 -11.66
CA TRP A 152 -1.14 -9.55 -12.87
C TRP A 152 -1.68 -10.99 -12.84
N LEU A 153 -2.89 -11.17 -13.39
CA LEU A 153 -3.50 -12.48 -13.70
C LEU A 153 -2.83 -13.15 -14.91
#